data_AF-A0A5N6K9Q2-F1
#
_entry.id   AF-A0A5N6K9Q2-F1
#
_cell.length_a   1.000
_cell.length_b   1.000
_cell.length_c   1.000
_cell.angle_alpha   90.00
_cell.angle_beta   90.00
_cell.angle_gamma   90.00
#
_symmetry.space_group_name_H-M   'P 1'
#
loop_
_entity.id
_entity.type
_entity.pdbx_description
1 polymer ?
#
loop_
_entity_poly.entity_id
_entity_poly.type
_entity_poly.pdbx_seq_one_letter_code
_entity_poly.pdbx_strand_id
1 'polypeptide(L)' 'MTPGCQLPPENDEEAELEGDGKGQQYNTPGKLVGLGCDVIIVGRGILRADDPKWEAERYRRKAWEAYEERIKA' A
#
# COMPACT_ATOMS: atom_id res chain seq x y z
N MET A 1 7.09 6.18 -9.56
CA MET A 1 5.73 6.36 -8.98
C MET A 1 4.84 5.24 -9.48
N THR A 2 4.17 4.50 -8.59
CA THR A 2 3.47 3.25 -8.96
C THR A 2 2.05 3.20 -8.39
N PRO A 3 0.99 3.11 -9.23
CA PRO A 3 -0.38 2.88 -8.79
C PRO A 3 -0.66 1.40 -8.48
N GLY A 4 -1.88 1.09 -8.03
CA GLY A 4 -2.23 -0.28 -7.64
C GLY A 4 -1.61 -0.67 -6.30
N CYS A 5 -1.54 0.28 -5.37
CA CYS A 5 -1.11 0.03 -4.00
C CYS A 5 -2.31 -0.16 -3.08
N GLN A 6 -2.32 -1.25 -2.32
CA GLN A 6 -3.34 -1.54 -1.32
C GLN A 6 -2.72 -2.24 -0.10
N LEU A 7 -3.21 -1.91 1.08
CA LEU A 7 -2.93 -2.63 2.32
C LEU A 7 -4.01 -3.69 2.56
N PRO A 8 -3.65 -4.83 3.17
CA PRO A 8 -4.64 -5.77 3.66
C PRO A 8 -5.45 -5.14 4.83
N PRO A 9 -6.57 -5.76 5.25
CA PRO A 9 -7.31 -5.32 6.42
C PRO A 9 -6.42 -5.18 7.66
N GLU A 10 -6.75 -4.26 8.57
CA GLU A 10 -5.92 -4.03 9.77
C GLU A 10 -5.82 -5.27 10.66
N ASN A 11 -6.90 -6.02 10.76
CA ASN A 11 -7.01 -7.21 11.61
C ASN A 11 -6.41 -8.47 10.98
N ASP A 12 -5.93 -8.40 9.74
CA ASP A 12 -5.39 -9.55 9.00
C ASP A 12 -4.32 -9.08 8.02
N GLU A 13 -3.08 -8.93 8.49
CA GLU A 13 -1.95 -8.46 7.66
C GLU A 13 -1.49 -9.48 6.61
N GLU A 14 -1.96 -10.74 6.69
CA GLU A 14 -1.60 -11.82 5.76
C GLU A 14 -2.64 -12.03 4.65
N ALA A 15 -3.77 -11.33 4.72
CA ALA A 15 -4.82 -11.43 3.72
C ALA A 15 -4.30 -11.16 2.29
N GLU A 16 -4.68 -12.04 1.35
CA GLU A 16 -4.35 -11.85 -0.06
C GLU A 16 -5.05 -10.62 -0.64
N LEU A 17 -4.31 -9.86 -1.45
CA LEU A 17 -4.83 -8.68 -2.12
C LEU A 17 -5.52 -9.08 -3.43
N GLU A 18 -6.85 -9.16 -3.40
CA GLU A 18 -7.65 -9.43 -4.58
C GLU A 18 -7.76 -8.23 -5.52
N GLY A 19 -7.72 -8.48 -6.83
CA GLY A 19 -7.97 -7.48 -7.85
C GLY A 19 -9.44 -7.01 -7.87
N ASP A 20 -9.72 -5.93 -8.59
CA ASP A 20 -11.06 -5.33 -8.61
C ASP A 20 -12.06 -5.96 -9.60
N GLY A 21 -11.69 -7.09 -10.21
CA GLY A 21 -12.48 -7.74 -11.27
C GLY A 21 -12.53 -6.97 -12.60
N LYS A 22 -11.82 -5.84 -12.73
CA LYS A 22 -11.75 -5.00 -13.94
C LYS A 22 -10.31 -4.78 -14.43
N GLY A 23 -9.39 -5.65 -14.01
CA GLY A 23 -7.99 -5.64 -14.43
C GLY A 23 -7.06 -4.85 -13.53
N GLN A 24 -7.54 -4.19 -12.47
CA GLN A 24 -6.64 -3.62 -11.47
C GLN A 24 -6.03 -4.74 -10.63
N GLN A 25 -4.71 -4.74 -10.54
CA GLN A 25 -3.95 -5.56 -9.62
C GLN A 25 -3.44 -4.69 -8.47
N TYR A 26 -3.28 -5.30 -7.29
CA TYR A 26 -2.80 -4.61 -6.11
C TYR A 26 -1.53 -5.26 -5.55
N ASN A 27 -0.66 -4.42 -5.01
CA ASN A 27 0.54 -4.83 -4.27
C ASN A 27 0.67 -4.00 -3.00
N THR A 28 1.34 -4.55 -1.99
CA THR A 28 1.62 -3.83 -0.74
C THR A 28 2.65 -2.72 -0.97
N PRO A 29 2.64 -1.66 -0.12
CA PRO A 29 3.70 -0.65 -0.13
C PRO A 29 5.10 -1.26 -0.03
N GLY A 30 5.29 -2.24 0.86
CA GLY A 30 6.56 -2.93 1.05
C GLY A 30 7.12 -3.56 -0.21
N LYS A 31 6.28 -4.30 -0.95
CA LYS A 31 6.68 -4.91 -2.22
C LYS A 31 7.03 -3.86 -3.27
N LEU A 32 6.19 -2.84 -3.43
CA LEU A 32 6.41 -1.80 -4.44
C LEU A 32 7.70 -1.02 -4.17
N VAL A 33 7.88 -0.56 -2.93
CA VAL A 33 9.05 0.21 -2.53
C VAL A 33 10.32 -0.63 -2.60
N GLY A 34 10.28 -1.88 -2.14
CA GLY A 34 11.41 -2.83 -2.22
C GLY A 34 11.88 -3.09 -3.66
N LEU A 35 10.99 -3.02 -4.65
CA LEU A 35 11.32 -3.11 -6.08
C LEU A 35 11.89 -1.80 -6.67
N GLY A 36 12.12 -0.77 -5.85
CA GLY A 36 12.71 0.49 -6.27
C GLY A 36 11.70 1.63 -6.48
N CYS A 37 10.43 1.47 -6.09
CA CYS A 37 9.45 2.54 -6.20
C CYS A 37 9.64 3.61 -5.12
N ASP A 38 9.79 4.87 -5.52
CA ASP A 38 9.94 5.98 -4.57
C ASP A 38 8.61 6.55 -4.05
N VAL A 39 7.52 6.44 -4.83
CA VAL A 39 6.22 7.02 -4.50
C VAL A 39 5.10 6.05 -4.87
N ILE A 40 4.29 5.64 -3.89
CA ILE A 40 3.06 4.87 -4.12
C ILE A 40 1.88 5.80 -4.44
N ILE A 41 0.96 5.33 -5.26
CA ILE A 41 -0.30 6.03 -5.56
C ILE A 41 -1.45 5.16 -5.09
N VAL A 42 -2.18 5.65 -4.09
CA VAL A 42 -3.29 4.94 -3.45
C VAL A 42 -4.59 5.70 -3.73
N GLY A 43 -5.59 5.00 -4.26
CA GLY A 43 -6.91 5.56 -4.56
C GLY A 43 -7.97 4.98 -3.62
N ARG A 44 -8.69 3.97 -4.11
CA ARG A 44 -9.80 3.31 -3.40
C ARG A 44 -9.47 2.85 -1.99
N GLY A 45 -8.22 2.40 -1.75
CA GLY A 45 -7.77 1.98 -0.43
C GLY A 45 -7.93 3.06 0.65
N ILE A 46 -7.71 4.34 0.31
CA ILE A 46 -7.93 5.47 1.24
C ILE A 46 -9.33 6.03 1.09
N LEU A 47 -9.79 6.25 -0.15
CA LEU A 47 -11.06 6.96 -0.41
C LEU A 47 -12.32 6.20 0.02
N ARG A 48 -12.22 4.87 0.20
CA ARG A 48 -13.34 4.03 0.63
C ARG A 48 -13.21 3.52 2.06
N ALA A 49 -12.18 3.95 2.78
CA ALA A 49 -12.02 3.59 4.19
C ALA A 49 -13.04 4.32 5.07
N ASP A 50 -13.40 3.72 6.21
CA ASP A 50 -14.29 4.34 7.19
C ASP A 50 -13.68 5.63 7.77
N ASP A 51 -12.36 5.64 7.99
CA ASP A 51 -11.58 6.83 8.32
C ASP A 51 -10.44 7.02 7.29
N PRO A 52 -10.66 7.84 6.24
CA PRO A 52 -9.66 8.10 5.22
C PRO A 52 -8.38 8.75 5.76
N LYS A 53 -8.46 9.55 6.83
CA LYS A 53 -7.30 10.23 7.40
C LYS A 53 -6.40 9.22 8.11
N TRP A 54 -7.01 8.36 8.93
CA TRP A 54 -6.30 7.29 9.61
C TRP A 54 -5.71 6.30 8.61
N GLU A 55 -6.47 5.90 7.59
CA GLU A 55 -5.98 4.94 6.59
C GLU A 55 -4.82 5.54 5.77
N ALA A 56 -4.90 6.83 5.40
CA ALA A 56 -3.79 7.52 4.75
C ALA A 56 -2.51 7.53 5.60
N GLU A 57 -2.62 7.72 6.91
CA GLU A 57 -1.48 7.63 7.85
C GLU A 57 -0.91 6.21 7.89
N ARG A 58 -1.77 5.19 7.80
CA ARG A 58 -1.35 3.78 7.69
C ARG A 58 -0.50 3.53 6.44
N TYR A 59 -0.94 3.99 5.27
CA TYR A 59 -0.15 3.92 4.03
C TYR A 59 1.15 4.69 4.13
N ARG A 60 1.13 5.91 4.70
CA ARG A 60 2.33 6.74 4.90
C ARG A 60 3.37 5.98 5.72
N ARG A 61 2.97 5.42 6.86
CA ARG A 61 3.87 4.68 7.76
C ARG A 61 4.47 3.46 7.07
N LYS A 62 3.64 2.58 6.50
CA LYS A 62 4.12 1.34 5.86
C LYS A 62 5.00 1.60 4.64
N ALA A 63 4.71 2.64 3.84
CA ALA A 63 5.56 3.01 2.71
C ALA A 63 6.90 3.62 3.15
N TRP A 64 6.89 4.41 4.22
CA TRP A 64 8.10 5.02 4.77
C TRP A 64 9.01 3.99 5.44
N GLU A 65 8.45 3.07 6.23
CA GLU A 65 9.19 1.95 6.81
C GLU A 65 9.88 1.12 5.71
N ALA A 66 9.15 0.77 4.65
CA ALA A 66 9.72 0.05 3.51
C ALA A 66 10.83 0.83 2.79
N TYR A 67 10.72 2.16 2.72
CA TYR A 67 11.77 3.01 2.18
C TYR A 67 13.03 2.97 3.06
N GLU A 68 12.85 3.14 4.36
CA GLU A 68 13.95 3.08 5.33
C GLU A 68 14.66 1.73 5.31
N GLU A 69 13.92 0.63 5.22
CA GLU A 69 14.48 -0.72 5.07
C GLU A 69 15.31 -0.85 3.79
N ARG A 70 14.77 -0.38 2.65
CA ARG A 70 15.46 -0.44 1.35
C ARG A 70 16.79 0.31 1.37
N ILE A 71 16.87 1.48 2.01
CA ILE A 71 18.11 2.29 2.01
C ILE A 71 19.13 1.86 3.07
N LYS A 72 18.72 1.04 4.04
CA LYS A 72 19.62 0.45 5.05
C LYS A 72 20.31 -0.82 4.55
N ALA A 73 19.73 -1.49 3.54
CA ALA A 73 20.28 -2.66 2.87
C ALA A 73 21.41 -2.28 1.90
#